data_AF-A0A1R3L4A3-F1
#
_entry.id   AF-A0A1R3L4A3-F1
#
_cell.length_a   1.000
_cell.length_b   1.000
_cell.length_c   1.000
_cell.angle_alpha   90.00
_cell.angle_beta   90.00
_cell.angle_gamma   90.00
#
_symmetry.space_group_name_H-M   'P 1'
#
loop_
_entity.id
_entity.type
_entity.pdbx_description
1 polymer ?
#
loop_
_entity_poly.entity_id
_entity_poly.type
_entity_poly.pdbx_seq_one_letter_code
_entity_poly.pdbx_strand_id
1 'polypeptide(L)'
;MLDPLEVHLLDFPNIVIKGSELQLPFQACLKIEKFGDLILKATEPQMVLFNIYDDWLKSISSYTAFSRFILILRALHVNNEKAKMLLKPDKTIVTEPHHIWPSLTDDQWRKVEKALSDLILSDYAKKNNVNTSALTQSEIRDIILGAEITPPSQQRQQIAEIEKQ
;
A
#
# COMPACT_ATOMS: atom_id res chain seq x y z
N MET A 1 18.64 8.42 -3.01
CA MET A 1 18.77 7.63 -4.25
C MET A 1 18.81 8.48 -5.51
N LEU A 2 18.34 9.75 -5.50
CA LEU A 2 18.33 10.61 -6.69
C LEU A 2 19.73 10.84 -7.25
N ASP A 3 20.64 11.47 -6.49
CA ASP A 3 21.98 11.81 -7.00
C ASP A 3 22.78 10.58 -7.49
N PRO A 4 22.81 9.43 -6.78
CA PRO A 4 23.48 8.25 -7.31
C PRO A 4 22.87 7.73 -8.62
N LEU A 5 21.54 7.77 -8.77
CA LEU A 5 20.89 7.32 -10.00
C LEU A 5 21.16 8.27 -11.17
N GLU A 6 21.18 9.58 -10.93
CA GLU A 6 21.54 10.58 -11.95
C GLU A 6 22.95 10.33 -12.49
N VAL A 7 23.91 10.06 -11.60
CA VAL A 7 25.30 9.76 -11.99
C VAL A 7 25.40 8.47 -12.79
N HIS A 8 24.71 7.40 -12.37
CA HIS A 8 24.80 6.10 -13.06
C HIS A 8 23.99 6.03 -14.36
N LEU A 9 23.07 6.98 -14.58
CA LEU A 9 22.21 7.02 -15.77
C LEU A 9 22.58 8.14 -16.76
N LEU A 10 23.78 8.72 -16.66
CA LEU A 10 24.28 9.76 -17.58
C LEU A 10 24.23 9.33 -19.06
N ASP A 11 24.48 8.04 -19.33
CA ASP A 11 24.43 7.47 -20.68
C ASP A 11 22.98 7.31 -21.22
N PHE A 12 21.96 7.55 -20.38
CA PHE A 12 20.55 7.40 -20.69
C PHE A 12 19.77 8.73 -20.52
N PRO A 13 20.06 9.75 -21.34
CA PRO A 13 19.56 11.12 -21.14
C PRO A 13 18.03 11.29 -21.24
N ASN A 14 17.33 10.28 -21.77
CA ASN A 14 15.88 10.30 -21.92
C ASN A 14 15.13 9.73 -20.70
N ILE A 15 15.85 9.19 -19.69
CA ILE A 15 15.24 8.70 -18.46
C ILE A 15 15.00 9.87 -17.52
N VAL A 16 13.73 10.12 -17.19
CA VAL A 16 13.35 11.16 -16.24
C VAL A 16 13.35 10.57 -14.82
N ILE A 17 14.21 11.09 -13.95
CA ILE A 17 14.27 10.70 -12.53
C ILE A 17 13.41 11.69 -11.74
N LYS A 18 12.51 11.18 -10.89
CA LYS A 18 11.61 12.00 -10.06
C LYS A 18 11.56 11.47 -8.63
N GLY A 19 11.55 12.40 -7.69
CA GLY A 19 11.13 12.11 -6.32
C GLY A 19 9.61 11.94 -6.24
N SER A 20 9.15 11.28 -5.17
CA SER A 20 7.73 11.23 -4.82
C SER A 20 7.56 11.76 -3.41
N GLU A 21 6.56 12.61 -3.21
CA GLU A 21 6.12 13.05 -1.88
C GLU A 21 5.26 11.97 -1.19
N LEU A 22 4.83 10.95 -1.94
CA LEU A 22 4.07 9.82 -1.40
C LEU A 22 5.02 8.79 -0.80
N GLN A 23 4.75 8.39 0.44
CA GLN A 23 5.54 7.37 1.13
C GLN A 23 4.97 5.97 0.91
N LEU A 24 5.07 5.46 -0.32
CA LEU A 24 4.54 4.14 -0.68
C LEU A 24 5.26 3.01 0.08
N PRO A 25 4.53 2.04 0.68
CA PRO A 25 5.11 1.11 1.64
C PRO A 25 5.71 -0.14 0.97
N PHE A 26 6.51 0.02 -0.08
CA PHE A 26 7.09 -1.11 -0.84
C PHE A 26 7.98 -2.02 0.00
N GLN A 27 8.59 -1.51 1.07
CA GLN A 27 9.34 -2.32 2.03
C GLN A 27 8.46 -3.41 2.69
N ALA A 28 7.15 -3.21 2.78
CA ALA A 28 6.23 -4.20 3.33
C ALA A 28 6.16 -5.48 2.49
N CYS A 29 6.61 -5.47 1.23
CA CYS A 29 6.79 -6.69 0.43
C CYS A 29 7.70 -7.70 1.13
N LEU A 30 8.71 -7.26 1.88
CA LEU A 30 9.62 -8.15 2.62
C LEU A 30 8.92 -8.94 3.73
N LYS A 31 7.71 -8.52 4.15
CA LYS A 31 6.89 -9.23 5.16
C LYS A 31 6.08 -10.40 4.54
N ILE A 32 6.08 -10.51 3.21
CA ILE A 32 5.42 -11.60 2.48
C ILE A 32 6.38 -12.79 2.47
N GLU A 33 5.92 -13.93 2.97
CA GLU A 33 6.73 -15.14 3.16
C GLU A 33 7.43 -15.59 1.88
N LYS A 34 6.75 -15.50 0.72
CA LYS A 34 7.34 -15.86 -0.58
C LYS A 34 8.62 -15.07 -0.89
N PHE A 35 8.63 -13.77 -0.59
CA PHE A 35 9.80 -12.92 -0.81
C PHE A 35 10.82 -13.07 0.32
N GLY A 36 10.35 -13.09 1.58
CA GLY A 36 11.22 -13.27 2.74
C GLY A 36 12.03 -14.56 2.68
N ASP A 37 11.39 -15.69 2.40
CA ASP A 37 12.03 -16.99 2.31
C ASP A 37 13.03 -17.06 1.15
N LEU A 38 12.67 -16.48 0.00
CA LEU A 38 13.55 -16.43 -1.16
C LEU A 38 14.83 -15.64 -0.85
N ILE A 39 14.68 -14.49 -0.19
CA ILE A 39 15.81 -13.63 0.19
C ILE A 39 16.69 -14.32 1.24
N LEU A 40 16.09 -14.94 2.26
CA LEU A 40 16.83 -15.61 3.34
C LEU A 40 17.58 -16.86 2.87
N LYS A 41 17.09 -17.54 1.82
CA LYS A 41 17.71 -18.75 1.26
C LYS A 41 18.73 -18.46 0.15
N ALA A 42 18.86 -17.22 -0.30
CA ALA A 42 19.77 -16.86 -1.36
C ALA A 42 21.23 -17.03 -0.92
N THR A 43 22.02 -17.78 -1.70
CA THR A 43 23.46 -17.98 -1.47
C THR A 43 24.34 -17.10 -2.34
N GLU A 44 23.76 -16.47 -3.36
CA GLU A 44 24.44 -15.59 -4.31
C GLU A 44 23.49 -14.49 -4.83
N PRO A 45 24.02 -13.39 -5.38
CA PRO A 45 23.21 -12.36 -6.01
C PRO A 45 22.46 -12.91 -7.24
N GLN A 46 21.15 -12.71 -7.27
CA GLN A 46 20.31 -13.18 -8.36
C GLN A 46 19.18 -12.18 -8.65
N MET A 47 18.76 -12.12 -9.92
CA MET A 47 17.58 -11.37 -10.35
C MET A 47 16.39 -12.33 -10.46
N VAL A 48 15.27 -11.99 -9.82
CA VAL A 48 14.06 -12.82 -9.85
C VAL A 48 12.88 -11.97 -10.34
N LEU A 49 12.12 -12.53 -11.28
CA LEU A 49 10.98 -11.85 -11.88
C LEU A 49 9.67 -12.27 -11.21
N PHE A 50 8.84 -11.29 -10.89
CA PHE A 50 7.50 -11.48 -10.35
C PHE A 50 6.51 -10.55 -11.03
N ASN A 51 5.26 -10.98 -11.11
CA ASN A 51 4.14 -10.10 -11.43
C ASN A 51 3.36 -9.81 -10.14
N ILE A 52 3.46 -8.58 -9.62
CA ILE A 52 2.78 -8.16 -8.39
C ILE A 52 1.26 -8.15 -8.47
N TYR A 53 0.68 -8.22 -9.67
CA TYR A 53 -0.77 -8.22 -9.88
C TYR A 53 -1.35 -9.62 -10.08
N ASP A 54 -0.51 -10.67 -10.11
CA ASP A 54 -0.92 -12.03 -10.45
C ASP A 54 -1.80 -12.03 -11.72
N ASP A 55 -3.08 -12.34 -11.59
CA ASP A 55 -4.05 -12.39 -12.69
C ASP A 55 -5.12 -11.27 -12.64
N TRP A 56 -4.99 -10.30 -11.74
CA TRP A 56 -6.01 -9.25 -11.53
C TRP A 56 -6.34 -8.47 -12.81
N LEU A 57 -5.38 -8.27 -13.70
CA LEU A 57 -5.58 -7.53 -14.94
C LEU A 57 -6.55 -8.20 -15.93
N LYS A 58 -6.96 -9.45 -15.66
CA LYS A 58 -8.02 -10.12 -16.44
C LYS A 58 -9.41 -9.55 -16.14
N SER A 59 -9.65 -9.04 -14.93
CA SER A 59 -10.97 -8.56 -14.49
C SER A 59 -10.99 -7.07 -14.08
N ILE A 60 -9.86 -6.47 -13.75
CA ILE A 60 -9.78 -5.07 -13.30
C ILE A 60 -8.71 -4.26 -14.04
N SER A 61 -8.88 -2.94 -14.04
CA SER A 61 -7.91 -2.02 -14.65
C SER A 61 -6.59 -1.98 -13.86
N SER A 62 -5.51 -1.54 -14.52
CA SER A 62 -4.21 -1.33 -13.89
C SER A 62 -4.27 -0.34 -12.73
N TYR A 63 -5.09 0.70 -12.83
CA TYR A 63 -5.36 1.64 -11.74
C TYR A 63 -5.93 0.92 -10.50
N THR A 64 -6.97 0.10 -10.70
CA THR A 64 -7.62 -0.64 -9.60
C THR A 64 -6.67 -1.67 -8.99
N ALA A 65 -5.89 -2.39 -9.82
CA ALA A 65 -4.89 -3.34 -9.37
C ALA A 65 -3.78 -2.66 -8.55
N PHE A 66 -3.31 -1.49 -8.98
CA PHE A 66 -2.34 -0.70 -8.23
C PHE A 66 -2.91 -0.23 -6.89
N SER A 67 -4.14 0.28 -6.87
CA SER A 67 -4.82 0.69 -5.62
C SER A 67 -4.98 -0.49 -4.66
N ARG A 68 -5.38 -1.66 -5.15
CA ARG A 68 -5.43 -2.91 -4.35
C ARG A 68 -4.07 -3.26 -3.78
N PHE A 69 -3.02 -3.23 -4.61
CA PHE A 69 -1.67 -3.53 -4.17
C PHE A 69 -1.19 -2.60 -3.06
N ILE A 70 -1.32 -1.28 -3.24
CA ILE A 70 -0.91 -0.30 -2.23
C ILE A 70 -1.72 -0.45 -0.94
N LEU A 71 -3.02 -0.72 -1.04
CA LEU A 71 -3.88 -0.97 0.11
C LEU A 71 -3.38 -2.18 0.93
N ILE A 72 -3.05 -3.29 0.26
CA ILE A 72 -2.51 -4.48 0.91
C ILE A 72 -1.18 -4.18 1.58
N LEU A 73 -0.24 -3.53 0.88
CA LEU A 73 1.07 -3.20 1.44
C LEU A 73 0.97 -2.24 2.63
N ARG A 74 0.09 -1.24 2.56
CA ARG A 74 -0.14 -0.31 3.68
C ARG A 74 -0.72 -1.03 4.88
N ALA A 75 -1.67 -1.94 4.69
CA ALA A 75 -2.22 -2.75 5.77
C ALA A 75 -1.14 -3.66 6.40
N LEU A 76 -0.30 -4.32 5.61
CA LEU A 76 0.84 -5.12 6.10
C LEU A 76 1.89 -4.26 6.83
N HIS A 77 2.07 -3.01 6.39
CA HIS A 77 2.94 -2.05 7.05
C HIS A 77 2.41 -1.69 8.45
N VAL A 78 1.12 -1.34 8.53
CA VAL A 78 0.43 -0.92 9.76
C VAL A 78 0.25 -2.06 10.76
N ASN A 79 -0.30 -3.19 10.33
CA ASN A 79 -0.52 -4.36 11.18
C ASN A 79 -0.44 -5.65 10.36
N ASN A 80 0.76 -6.25 10.38
CA ASN A 80 1.09 -7.43 9.59
C ASN A 80 0.18 -8.62 9.89
N GLU A 81 -0.04 -8.93 11.16
CA GLU A 81 -0.83 -10.09 11.58
C GLU A 81 -2.29 -9.97 11.17
N LYS A 82 -2.93 -8.81 11.46
CA LYS A 82 -4.32 -8.58 11.06
C LYS A 82 -4.49 -8.54 9.55
N ALA A 83 -3.58 -7.91 8.82
CA ALA A 83 -3.64 -7.88 7.37
C ALA A 83 -3.52 -9.30 6.77
N LYS A 84 -2.60 -10.14 7.27
CA LYS A 84 -2.48 -11.55 6.86
C LYS A 84 -3.76 -12.35 7.13
N MET A 85 -4.40 -12.16 8.28
CA MET A 85 -5.69 -12.79 8.60
C MET A 85 -6.80 -12.34 7.66
N LEU A 86 -6.87 -11.04 7.35
CA LEU A 86 -7.89 -10.50 6.43
C LEU A 86 -7.72 -10.99 5.00
N LEU A 87 -6.47 -11.17 4.53
CA LEU A 87 -6.18 -11.72 3.20
C LEU A 87 -6.59 -13.20 3.06
N LYS A 88 -6.63 -13.96 4.16
CA LYS A 88 -7.01 -15.39 4.18
C LYS A 88 -8.23 -15.60 5.08
N PRO A 89 -9.44 -15.19 4.64
CA PRO A 89 -10.64 -15.22 5.48
C PRO A 89 -11.16 -16.63 5.79
N ASP A 90 -10.79 -17.63 4.98
CA ASP A 90 -11.14 -19.04 5.17
C ASP A 90 -9.94 -19.93 4.83
N LYS A 91 -9.86 -21.10 5.48
CA LYS A 91 -8.82 -22.13 5.27
C LYS A 91 -8.88 -22.76 3.88
N THR A 92 -10.02 -22.65 3.19
CA THR A 92 -10.19 -23.13 1.81
C THR A 92 -9.49 -22.25 0.77
N ILE A 93 -9.19 -20.99 1.13
CA ILE A 93 -8.51 -20.06 0.24
C ILE A 93 -7.03 -20.39 0.18
N VAL A 94 -6.59 -20.72 -1.03
CA VAL A 94 -5.19 -21.04 -1.34
C VAL A 94 -4.55 -19.93 -2.16
N THR A 95 -3.22 -19.86 -2.09
CA THR A 95 -2.40 -19.06 -3.01
C THR A 95 -1.73 -20.04 -3.97
N GLU A 96 -1.90 -19.82 -5.27
CA GLU A 96 -1.26 -20.66 -6.27
C GLU A 96 0.27 -20.54 -6.20
N PRO A 97 1.05 -21.60 -6.49
CA PRO A 97 2.51 -21.56 -6.33
C PRO A 97 3.20 -20.44 -7.12
N HIS A 98 2.64 -20.04 -8.26
CA HIS A 98 3.16 -18.97 -9.10
C HIS A 98 2.61 -17.58 -8.73
N HIS A 99 1.56 -17.50 -7.91
CA HIS A 99 0.96 -16.26 -7.44
C HIS A 99 1.57 -15.78 -6.11
N ILE A 100 1.37 -14.50 -5.80
CA ILE A 100 1.77 -13.88 -4.53
C ILE A 100 0.55 -13.81 -3.59
N TRP A 101 -0.62 -13.56 -4.15
CA TRP A 101 -1.84 -13.28 -3.41
C TRP A 101 -2.80 -14.48 -3.39
N PRO A 102 -3.69 -14.57 -2.40
CA PRO A 102 -4.71 -15.60 -2.35
C PRO A 102 -5.68 -15.51 -3.55
N SER A 103 -6.10 -16.66 -4.06
CA SER A 103 -7.10 -16.74 -5.13
C SER A 103 -8.48 -16.43 -4.55
N LEU A 104 -8.96 -15.22 -4.81
CA LEU A 104 -10.24 -14.69 -4.33
C LEU A 104 -11.11 -14.28 -5.52
N THR A 105 -12.43 -14.45 -5.38
CA THR A 105 -13.40 -13.88 -6.33
C THR A 105 -13.46 -12.36 -6.19
N ASP A 106 -14.00 -11.66 -7.20
CA ASP A 106 -14.14 -10.19 -7.16
C ASP A 106 -14.96 -9.71 -5.94
N ASP A 107 -16.01 -10.45 -5.56
CA ASP A 107 -16.81 -10.13 -4.37
C ASP A 107 -16.05 -10.34 -3.06
N GLN A 108 -15.20 -11.36 -2.99
CA GLN A 108 -14.31 -11.57 -1.85
C GLN A 108 -13.27 -10.45 -1.77
N TRP A 109 -12.68 -10.07 -2.90
CA TRP A 109 -11.74 -8.95 -2.97
C TRP A 109 -12.36 -7.64 -2.46
N ARG A 110 -13.59 -7.30 -2.86
CA ARG A 110 -14.27 -6.09 -2.35
C ARG A 110 -14.42 -6.10 -0.83
N LYS A 111 -14.73 -7.25 -0.23
CA LYS A 111 -14.85 -7.40 1.23
C LYS A 111 -13.49 -7.26 1.91
N VAL A 112 -12.45 -7.89 1.37
CA VAL A 112 -11.08 -7.81 1.89
C VAL A 112 -10.55 -6.38 1.78
N GLU A 113 -10.69 -5.72 0.63
CA GLU A 113 -10.29 -4.32 0.41
C GLU A 113 -10.96 -3.39 1.43
N LYS A 114 -12.27 -3.53 1.64
CA LYS A 114 -12.97 -2.76 2.66
C LYS A 114 -12.37 -2.97 4.05
N ALA A 115 -12.15 -4.23 4.45
CA ALA A 115 -11.60 -4.55 5.75
C ALA A 115 -10.14 -4.06 5.94
N LEU A 116 -9.32 -4.10 4.88
CA LEU A 116 -7.95 -3.56 4.90
C LEU A 116 -7.96 -2.03 5.01
N SER A 117 -8.89 -1.36 4.31
CA SER A 117 -9.09 0.09 4.43
C SER A 117 -9.49 0.47 5.85
N ASP A 118 -10.48 -0.22 6.43
CA ASP A 118 -10.94 0.01 7.80
C ASP A 118 -9.80 -0.19 8.82
N LEU A 119 -8.94 -1.19 8.61
CA LEU A 119 -7.75 -1.43 9.45
C LEU A 119 -6.76 -0.26 9.41
N ILE A 120 -6.46 0.27 8.22
CA ILE A 120 -5.53 1.40 8.04
C ILE A 120 -6.12 2.68 8.67
N LEU A 121 -7.39 2.97 8.38
CA LEU A 121 -8.07 4.16 8.88
C LEU A 121 -8.22 4.13 10.40
N SER A 122 -8.50 2.96 10.98
CA SER A 122 -8.58 2.79 12.44
C SER A 122 -7.24 3.06 13.12
N ASP A 123 -6.13 2.59 12.56
CA ASP A 123 -4.79 2.88 13.08
C ASP A 123 -4.45 4.37 12.97
N TYR A 124 -4.72 4.99 11.82
CA TYR A 124 -4.52 6.44 11.64
C TYR A 124 -5.35 7.27 12.62
N ALA A 125 -6.64 6.95 12.75
CA ALA A 125 -7.57 7.60 13.68
C ALA A 125 -7.07 7.52 15.13
N LYS A 126 -6.59 6.35 15.56
CA LYS A 126 -6.05 6.14 16.90
C LYS A 126 -4.76 6.94 17.13
N LYS A 127 -3.85 6.98 16.16
CA LYS A 127 -2.58 7.72 16.26
C LYS A 127 -2.76 9.22 16.28
N ASN A 128 -3.75 9.73 15.54
CA ASN A 128 -3.97 11.17 15.36
C ASN A 128 -5.15 11.72 16.15
N ASN A 129 -5.84 10.87 16.92
CA ASN A 129 -7.04 11.21 17.68
C ASN A 129 -8.14 11.87 16.81
N VAL A 130 -8.39 11.29 15.63
CA VAL A 130 -9.40 11.75 14.65
C VAL A 130 -10.49 10.69 14.50
N ASN A 131 -11.74 11.10 14.29
CA ASN A 131 -12.81 10.17 13.96
C ASN A 131 -12.76 9.77 12.47
N THR A 132 -12.75 8.48 12.17
CA THR A 132 -12.72 7.97 10.79
C THR A 132 -13.92 8.44 9.96
N SER A 133 -15.09 8.64 10.58
CA SER A 133 -16.29 9.11 9.88
C SER A 133 -16.21 10.58 9.45
N ALA A 134 -15.24 11.34 9.97
CA ALA A 134 -15.04 12.74 9.63
C ALA A 134 -14.11 12.93 8.42
N LEU A 135 -13.49 11.85 7.94
CA LEU A 135 -12.56 11.86 6.81
C LEU A 135 -13.30 11.88 5.47
N THR A 136 -12.87 12.80 4.61
CA THR A 136 -13.28 12.88 3.22
C THR A 136 -12.62 11.78 2.38
N GLN A 137 -13.14 11.53 1.18
CA GLN A 137 -12.56 10.53 0.28
C GLN A 137 -11.13 10.89 -0.17
N SER A 138 -10.81 12.19 -0.32
CA SER A 138 -9.46 12.65 -0.61
C SER A 138 -8.51 12.34 0.55
N GLU A 139 -8.89 12.65 1.80
CA GLU A 139 -8.06 12.35 2.97
C GLU A 139 -7.84 10.84 3.13
N ILE A 140 -8.87 10.02 2.92
CA ILE A 140 -8.74 8.55 2.96
C ILE A 140 -7.71 8.08 1.94
N ARG A 141 -7.79 8.55 0.70
CA ARG A 141 -6.82 8.22 -0.36
C ARG A 141 -5.42 8.65 0.05
N ASP A 142 -5.26 9.86 0.56
CA ASP A 142 -3.96 10.43 0.92
C ASP A 142 -3.34 9.66 2.11
N ILE A 143 -4.15 9.18 3.06
CA ILE A 143 -3.70 8.30 4.17
C ILE A 143 -3.16 6.99 3.62
N ILE A 144 -3.91 6.36 2.69
CA ILE A 144 -3.51 5.07 2.10
C ILE A 144 -2.22 5.23 1.28
N LEU A 145 -2.12 6.30 0.49
CA LEU A 145 -0.94 6.61 -0.32
C LEU A 145 0.25 7.10 0.52
N GLY A 146 0.02 7.48 1.78
CA GLY A 146 1.07 7.96 2.69
C GLY A 146 1.57 9.35 2.30
N ALA A 147 0.66 10.22 1.87
CA ALA A 147 0.94 11.65 1.77
C ALA A 147 1.04 12.26 3.17
N GLU A 148 1.75 13.37 3.31
CA GLU A 148 1.69 14.18 4.52
C GLU A 148 0.35 14.90 4.59
N ILE A 149 -0.40 14.66 5.67
CA ILE A 149 -1.74 15.23 5.86
C ILE A 149 -1.76 15.91 7.21
N THR A 150 -2.09 17.19 7.22
CA THR A 150 -2.45 17.88 8.45
C THR A 150 -3.77 17.30 8.95
N PRO A 151 -3.86 16.82 10.20
CA PRO A 151 -5.09 16.25 10.72
C PRO A 151 -6.27 17.22 10.52
N PRO A 152 -7.46 16.73 10.10
CA PRO A 152 -8.60 17.60 9.77
C PRO A 152 -9.01 18.49 10.95
N SER A 153 -8.81 18.02 12.18
CA SER A 153 -9.02 18.80 13.41
C SER A 153 -8.15 20.07 13.45
N GLN A 154 -6.88 19.97 13.07
CA GLN A 154 -5.95 21.09 13.03
C GLN A 154 -6.24 22.03 11.86
N GLN A 155 -6.58 21.50 10.68
CA GLN A 155 -7.01 22.34 9.55
C GLN A 155 -8.29 23.13 9.88
N ARG A 156 -9.30 22.48 10.48
CA ARG A 156 -10.54 23.16 10.88
C ARG A 156 -10.30 24.19 11.99
N GLN A 157 -9.38 23.93 12.92
CA GLN A 157 -8.96 24.92 13.92
C GLN A 157 -8.30 26.15 13.27
N GLN A 158 -7.38 25.94 12.32
CA GLN A 158 -6.72 27.04 11.60
C GLN A 158 -7.71 27.87 10.78
N ILE A 159 -8.65 27.24 10.07
CA ILE A 159 -9.69 27.94 9.32
C ILE A 159 -10.58 28.78 10.27
N ALA A 160 -10.99 28.20 11.41
CA ALA A 160 -11.78 28.92 12.40
C ALA A 160 -11.03 30.07 13.09
N GLU A 161 -9.70 30.05 13.14
CA GLU A 161 -8.87 31.16 13.63
C GLU A 161 -8.74 32.28 12.58
N ILE A 162 -8.66 31.92 11.29
CA ILE A 162 -8.61 32.89 10.18
C ILE A 162 -9.96 33.60 10.02
N GLU A 163 -11.09 32.91 10.18
CA GLU A 163 -12.44 33.50 10.10
C GLU A 163 -12.77 34.44 11.28
N LYS A 164 -11.95 34.44 12.35
CA LYS A 164 -12.11 35.35 13.50
C LYS A 164 -11.32 36.67 13.36
N GLN A 165 -10.51 36.82 12.31
CA GLN A 165 -9.83 38.08 11.96
C GLN A 165 -10.64 38.88 10.95
#